data_AF-A0A7K6UM90-F1
#
_entry.id   AF-A0A7K6UM90-F1
#
_cell.length_a   1.000
_cell.length_b   1.000
_cell.length_c   1.000
_cell.angle_alpha   90.00
_cell.angle_beta   90.00
_cell.angle_gamma   90.00
#
_symmetry.space_group_name_H-M   'P 1'
#
loop_
_entity.id
_entity.type
_entity.pdbx_description
1 polymer ?
#
loop_
_entity_poly.entity_id
_entity_poly.type
_entity_poly.pdbx_seq_one_letter_code
_entity_poly.pdbx_strand_id
1 'polypeptide(L)'
;AINISQPSFSGTDVFGYTSFLAYSTIPNITFYYEFHLKFQLANHDSALQDNLIFFTGQKGQGLHGDDFLVLGLRNGRVVYSYNLGSGMTTIISKPLDLTLNIHVIHLGRCLQKGWLKVDDQKNKTVTSPGRLVGLNVFSQFYLGGYREYTPELLPEGSRFTNSFQGCIFDVQVRTSMNQEFKSPGTPEGHPNSGRSVGQCKDSPCSLIKCRNGGKCIESGSTVYCDCLTGWKGAFCTETVSICEPEHDPPHLCKQGGTCVPLPDGYTCHCPLGTTGTYCEQG
;
A
#
# COMPACT_ATOMS: atom_id res chain seq x y z
N ALA A 1 -7.50 6.79 14.13
CA ALA A 1 -6.59 6.47 13.00
C ALA A 1 -6.56 4.96 12.85
N ILE A 2 -6.63 4.44 11.63
CA ILE A 2 -6.51 2.99 11.37
C ILE A 2 -5.05 2.61 11.63
N ASN A 3 -4.82 1.64 12.51
CA ASN A 3 -3.48 1.12 12.77
C ASN A 3 -3.12 0.12 11.66
N ILE A 4 -2.17 0.47 10.79
CA ILE A 4 -1.73 -0.39 9.69
C ILE A 4 -0.59 -1.27 10.21
N SER A 5 -0.88 -2.55 10.49
CA SER A 5 0.11 -3.51 10.99
C SER A 5 0.81 -4.31 9.88
N GLN A 6 0.15 -4.51 8.74
CA GLN A 6 0.68 -5.15 7.53
C GLN A 6 0.44 -4.25 6.32
N PRO A 7 1.30 -3.24 6.08
CA PRO A 7 1.16 -2.31 4.96
C PRO A 7 0.97 -3.00 3.60
N SER A 8 -0.10 -2.64 2.90
CA SER A 8 -0.36 -3.04 1.51
C SER A 8 0.00 -1.90 0.56
N PHE A 9 0.77 -2.20 -0.48
CA PHE A 9 1.23 -1.26 -1.49
C PHE A 9 0.55 -1.57 -2.82
N SER A 10 -0.01 -0.54 -3.44
CA SER A 10 -0.79 -0.65 -4.69
C SER A 10 0.06 -0.51 -5.96
N GLY A 11 1.38 -0.43 -5.85
CA GLY A 11 2.25 -0.09 -6.97
C GLY A 11 2.13 1.37 -7.40
N THR A 12 2.33 1.60 -8.69
CA THR A 12 2.37 2.93 -9.33
C THR A 12 1.02 3.23 -9.98
N ASP A 13 0.46 4.40 -9.72
CA ASP A 13 -0.84 4.80 -10.28
C ASP A 13 -0.75 5.31 -11.73
N VAL A 14 -1.91 5.62 -12.32
CA VAL A 14 -2.05 6.08 -13.71
C VAL A 14 -1.33 7.40 -14.01
N PHE A 15 -0.97 8.16 -12.98
CA PHE A 15 -0.24 9.42 -13.10
C PHE A 15 1.26 9.27 -12.78
N GLY A 16 1.72 8.04 -12.54
CA GLY A 16 3.12 7.74 -12.22
C GLY A 16 3.47 7.92 -10.75
N TYR A 17 2.50 8.13 -9.85
CA TYR A 17 2.76 8.22 -8.42
C TYR A 17 2.92 6.83 -7.81
N THR A 18 3.98 6.63 -7.05
CA THR A 18 4.18 5.38 -6.32
C THR A 18 3.45 5.35 -4.99
N SER A 19 3.04 4.15 -4.58
CA SER A 19 2.65 3.87 -3.19
C SER A 19 3.90 3.68 -2.32
N PHE A 20 3.96 4.33 -1.15
CA PHE A 20 5.13 4.28 -0.29
C PHE A 20 4.84 4.59 1.17
N LEU A 21 5.72 4.11 2.06
CA LEU A 21 5.93 4.64 3.41
C LEU A 21 7.33 5.25 3.50
N ALA A 22 7.45 6.40 4.14
CA ALA A 22 8.74 7.07 4.36
C ALA A 22 9.01 7.17 5.87
N TYR A 23 10.00 6.41 6.34
CA TYR A 23 10.48 6.44 7.71
C TYR A 23 11.59 7.47 7.89
N SER A 24 11.99 7.71 9.15
CA SER A 24 13.21 8.46 9.45
C SER A 24 14.44 7.71 8.92
N THR A 25 15.57 8.43 8.84
CA THR A 25 16.86 7.84 8.49
C THR A 25 17.21 6.70 9.45
N ILE A 26 17.85 5.64 8.95
CA ILE A 26 18.33 4.55 9.81
C ILE A 26 19.62 5.00 10.52
N PRO A 27 19.63 5.15 11.86
CA PRO A 27 20.78 5.65 12.58
C PRO A 27 21.93 4.63 12.58
N ASN A 28 23.17 5.13 12.47
CA ASN A 28 24.40 4.34 12.58
C ASN A 28 24.57 3.21 11.53
N ILE A 29 23.91 3.32 10.37
CA ILE A 29 23.96 2.33 9.28
C ILE A 29 25.35 2.22 8.57
N THR A 30 26.28 3.12 8.92
CA THR A 30 27.51 3.38 8.16
C THR A 30 28.42 2.17 8.00
N PHE A 31 28.62 1.34 9.02
CA PHE A 31 29.57 0.22 8.95
C PHE A 31 28.94 -1.15 9.07
N TYR A 32 27.74 -1.22 9.65
CA TYR A 32 27.02 -2.46 9.85
C TYR A 32 25.52 -2.21 9.73
N TYR A 33 24.82 -3.15 9.09
CA TYR A 33 23.39 -3.28 9.23
C TYR A 33 22.94 -4.70 8.93
N GLU A 34 21.78 -5.03 9.47
CA GLU A 34 21.03 -6.22 9.08
C GLU A 34 19.54 -5.88 9.05
N PHE A 35 18.88 -6.26 7.97
CA PHE A 35 17.45 -6.11 7.77
C PHE A 35 16.78 -7.47 7.68
N HIS A 36 15.71 -7.63 8.44
CA HIS A 36 14.76 -8.73 8.30
C HIS A 36 13.43 -8.13 7.85
N LEU A 37 12.80 -8.75 6.87
CA LEU A 37 11.46 -8.37 6.45
C LEU A 37 10.74 -9.56 5.82
N LYS A 38 9.43 -9.44 5.74
CA LYS A 38 8.56 -10.37 5.02
C LYS A 38 7.78 -9.61 3.96
N PHE A 39 7.50 -10.30 2.86
CA PHE A 39 6.60 -9.77 1.85
C PHE A 39 5.67 -10.84 1.30
N GLN A 40 4.53 -10.38 0.80
CA GLN A 40 3.57 -11.16 0.05
C GLN A 40 3.31 -10.43 -1.27
N LEU A 41 3.37 -11.15 -2.38
CA LEU A 41 3.10 -10.60 -3.71
C LEU A 41 1.60 -10.40 -3.91
N ALA A 42 1.21 -9.38 -4.67
CA ALA A 42 -0.20 -9.19 -5.05
C ALA A 42 -0.69 -10.32 -5.96
N ASN A 43 0.17 -10.81 -6.86
CA ASN A 43 -0.08 -11.91 -7.79
C ASN A 43 1.26 -12.41 -8.40
N HIS A 44 1.22 -13.49 -9.19
CA HIS A 44 2.43 -14.02 -9.83
C HIS A 44 3.10 -13.04 -10.79
N ASP A 45 2.33 -12.21 -11.50
CA ASP A 45 2.89 -11.22 -12.44
C ASP A 45 3.73 -10.16 -11.74
N SER A 46 3.31 -9.75 -10.54
CA SER A 46 4.07 -8.82 -9.70
C SER A 46 5.44 -9.37 -9.28
N ALA A 47 5.66 -10.69 -9.30
CA ALA A 47 6.98 -11.27 -9.04
C ALA A 47 7.97 -11.00 -10.19
N LEU A 48 7.46 -10.87 -11.42
CA LEU A 48 8.27 -10.74 -12.63
C LEU A 48 8.62 -9.30 -12.95
N GLN A 49 7.88 -8.34 -12.39
CA GLN A 49 8.11 -6.91 -12.58
C GLN A 49 9.30 -6.37 -11.80
N ASP A 50 9.85 -5.25 -12.28
CA ASP A 50 10.92 -4.49 -11.63
C ASP A 50 10.35 -3.63 -10.48
N ASN A 51 10.09 -4.27 -9.34
CA ASN A 51 9.40 -3.67 -8.20
C ASN A 51 10.38 -3.26 -7.10
N LEU A 52 10.35 -1.98 -6.70
CA LEU A 52 11.13 -1.47 -5.57
C LEU A 52 10.53 -1.95 -4.24
N ILE A 53 11.30 -2.64 -3.39
CA ILE A 53 10.87 -3.01 -2.03
C ILE A 53 11.27 -1.92 -1.02
N PHE A 54 12.54 -1.50 -0.97
CA PHE A 54 12.96 -0.35 -0.18
C PHE A 54 14.14 0.38 -0.80
N PHE A 55 14.30 1.65 -0.42
CA PHE A 55 15.42 2.48 -0.85
C PHE A 55 15.84 3.47 0.25
N THR A 56 17.15 3.66 0.38
CA THR A 56 17.74 4.83 1.03
C THR A 56 19.02 5.21 0.29
N GLY A 57 19.24 6.50 0.04
CA GLY A 57 20.31 6.98 -0.82
C GLY A 57 20.28 8.48 -1.00
N GLN A 58 21.40 9.08 -1.40
CA GLN A 58 21.47 10.54 -1.58
C GLN A 58 20.68 10.99 -2.82
N LYS A 59 20.08 12.19 -2.74
CA LYS A 59 19.41 12.84 -3.88
C LYS A 59 20.41 13.75 -4.58
N GLY A 60 20.56 13.62 -5.89
CA GLY A 60 21.48 14.41 -6.71
C GLY A 60 21.43 13.93 -8.16
N GLN A 61 22.18 14.56 -9.08
CA GLN A 61 22.35 14.04 -10.44
C GLN A 61 23.18 12.75 -10.38
N GLY A 62 22.57 11.65 -9.93
CA GLY A 62 23.20 10.38 -9.56
C GLY A 62 24.45 10.07 -10.36
N LEU A 63 25.63 10.32 -9.79
CA LEU A 63 26.90 9.99 -10.44
C LEU A 63 27.35 8.59 -10.01
N HIS A 64 28.26 7.99 -10.77
CA HIS A 64 29.01 6.82 -10.33
C HIS A 64 29.81 7.14 -9.06
N GLY A 65 29.21 6.96 -7.88
CA GLY A 65 29.84 7.34 -6.61
C GLY A 65 28.86 7.62 -5.47
N ASP A 66 27.58 7.83 -5.77
CA ASP A 66 26.62 8.11 -4.71
C ASP A 66 26.33 6.86 -3.87
N ASP A 67 26.35 7.06 -2.55
CA ASP A 67 26.04 6.03 -1.58
C ASP A 67 24.54 5.73 -1.58
N PHE A 68 24.21 4.45 -1.71
CA PHE A 68 22.84 3.98 -1.65
C PHE A 68 22.75 2.55 -1.15
N LEU A 69 21.54 2.19 -0.74
CA LEU A 69 21.11 0.88 -0.37
C LEU A 69 19.69 0.67 -0.94
N VAL A 70 19.53 -0.38 -1.73
CA VAL A 70 18.26 -0.71 -2.38
C VAL A 70 17.98 -2.20 -2.31
N LEU A 71 16.70 -2.53 -2.16
CA LEU A 71 16.16 -3.87 -2.30
C LEU A 71 14.96 -3.81 -3.25
N GLY A 72 14.88 -4.77 -4.15
CA GLY A 72 13.71 -4.92 -5.01
C GLY A 72 13.59 -6.31 -5.62
N LEU A 73 12.60 -6.46 -6.49
CA LEU A 73 12.35 -7.64 -7.30
C LEU A 73 12.64 -7.33 -8.76
N ARG A 74 13.23 -8.29 -9.45
CA ARG A 74 13.51 -8.24 -10.90
C ARG A 74 13.49 -9.65 -11.45
N ASN A 75 12.62 -9.91 -12.43
CA ASN A 75 12.52 -11.20 -13.11
C ASN A 75 12.38 -12.39 -12.13
N GLY A 76 11.48 -12.28 -11.15
CA GLY A 76 11.21 -13.34 -10.17
C GLY A 76 12.30 -13.53 -9.13
N ARG A 77 13.23 -12.59 -8.98
CA ARG A 77 14.36 -12.67 -8.04
C ARG A 77 14.43 -11.43 -7.16
N VAL A 78 14.75 -11.64 -5.90
CA VAL A 78 15.19 -10.56 -5.00
C VAL A 78 16.58 -10.08 -5.42
N VAL A 79 16.70 -8.77 -5.61
CA VAL A 79 17.92 -8.04 -5.95
C VAL A 79 18.22 -7.05 -4.83
N TYR A 80 19.37 -7.24 -4.19
CA TYR A 80 19.89 -6.37 -3.14
C TYR A 80 21.16 -5.70 -3.66
N SER A 81 21.17 -4.37 -3.72
CA SER A 81 22.31 -3.60 -4.20
C SER A 81 22.69 -2.47 -3.24
N TYR A 82 23.98 -2.17 -3.18
CA TYR A 82 24.50 -1.05 -2.41
C TYR A 82 25.77 -0.49 -3.05
N ASN A 83 26.04 0.80 -2.79
CA ASN A 83 27.26 1.48 -3.18
C ASN A 83 27.84 2.20 -1.95
N LEU A 84 29.16 2.10 -1.78
CA LEU A 84 29.94 2.72 -0.70
C LEU A 84 30.88 3.81 -1.23
N GLY A 85 30.64 4.29 -2.46
CA GLY A 85 31.44 5.30 -3.16
C GLY A 85 32.56 4.76 -4.04
N SER A 86 32.77 3.44 -4.09
CA SER A 86 33.81 2.80 -4.93
C SER A 86 33.25 1.82 -5.97
N GLY A 87 31.95 1.92 -6.25
CA GLY A 87 31.26 1.08 -7.23
C GLY A 87 30.13 0.26 -6.61
N MET A 88 29.13 -0.02 -7.44
CA MET A 88 27.95 -0.77 -7.03
C MET A 88 28.27 -2.26 -6.80
N THR A 89 27.72 -2.80 -5.73
CA THR A 89 27.66 -4.23 -5.45
C THR A 89 26.23 -4.71 -5.55
N THR A 90 26.00 -5.88 -6.15
CA THR A 90 24.66 -6.47 -6.30
C THR A 90 24.69 -7.96 -5.93
N ILE A 91 23.73 -8.37 -5.10
CA ILE A 91 23.49 -9.76 -4.71
C ILE A 91 22.10 -10.16 -5.19
N ILE A 92 22.02 -11.19 -6.02
CA ILE A 92 20.77 -11.67 -6.62
C ILE A 92 20.46 -13.06 -6.08
N SER A 93 19.24 -13.27 -5.61
CA SER A 93 18.73 -14.59 -5.16
C SER A 93 18.52 -15.59 -6.31
N LYS A 94 18.18 -16.84 -5.98
CA LYS A 94 17.54 -17.76 -6.94
C LYS A 94 16.09 -17.31 -7.18
N PRO A 95 15.41 -17.77 -8.26
CA PRO A 95 14.00 -17.45 -8.46
C PRO A 95 13.17 -17.78 -7.22
N LEU A 96 12.19 -16.95 -6.93
CA LEU A 96 11.23 -17.16 -5.86
C LEU A 96 10.38 -18.41 -6.13
N ASP A 97 10.06 -19.14 -5.07
CA ASP A 97 9.07 -20.20 -5.12
C ASP A 97 7.67 -19.59 -4.96
N LEU A 98 6.99 -19.39 -6.09
CA LEU A 98 5.67 -18.74 -6.11
C LEU A 98 4.55 -19.57 -5.48
N THR A 99 4.82 -20.80 -5.03
CA THR A 99 3.87 -21.58 -4.22
C THR A 99 3.79 -21.07 -2.77
N LEU A 100 4.77 -20.29 -2.33
CA LEU A 100 4.79 -19.69 -1.00
C LEU A 100 3.94 -18.40 -0.99
N ASN A 101 3.03 -18.30 -0.02
CA ASN A 101 2.23 -17.09 0.18
C ASN A 101 3.03 -15.92 0.78
N ILE A 102 4.10 -16.23 1.52
CA ILE A 102 4.92 -15.26 2.22
C ILE A 102 6.38 -15.62 1.98
N HIS A 103 7.16 -14.62 1.58
CA HIS A 103 8.60 -14.72 1.45
C HIS A 103 9.30 -13.98 2.58
N VAL A 104 10.43 -14.52 3.03
CA VAL A 104 11.24 -13.97 4.12
C VAL A 104 12.60 -13.57 3.58
N ILE A 105 13.02 -12.33 3.85
CA ILE A 105 14.33 -11.80 3.44
C ILE A 105 15.15 -11.50 4.69
N HIS A 106 16.36 -12.05 4.73
CA HIS A 106 17.42 -11.64 5.63
C HIS A 106 18.59 -11.11 4.79
N LEU A 107 18.90 -9.83 4.93
CA LEU A 107 20.05 -9.23 4.27
C LEU A 107 20.85 -8.39 5.25
N GLY A 108 22.10 -8.13 4.92
CA GLY A 108 22.90 -7.24 5.72
C GLY A 108 24.28 -7.01 5.14
N ARG A 109 25.04 -6.19 5.85
CA ARG A 109 26.39 -5.83 5.48
C ARG A 109 27.22 -5.56 6.73
N CYS A 110 28.46 -5.99 6.70
CA CYS A 110 29.50 -5.63 7.66
C CYS A 110 30.71 -5.16 6.87
N LEU A 111 31.06 -3.88 7.02
CA LEU A 111 32.08 -3.22 6.20
C LEU A 111 31.80 -3.48 4.70
N GLN A 112 32.71 -4.11 3.96
CA GLN A 112 32.51 -4.37 2.53
C GLN A 112 31.67 -5.62 2.24
N LYS A 113 31.53 -6.52 3.21
CA LYS A 113 30.91 -7.84 3.00
C LYS A 113 29.40 -7.75 3.19
N GLY A 114 28.66 -7.89 2.11
CA GLY A 114 27.21 -7.99 2.09
C GLY A 114 26.73 -9.45 2.04
N TRP A 115 25.51 -9.69 2.48
CA TRP A 115 24.86 -10.99 2.39
C TRP A 115 23.35 -10.90 2.11
N LEU A 116 22.80 -11.94 1.49
CA LEU A 116 21.39 -12.10 1.19
C LEU A 116 20.98 -13.56 1.35
N LYS A 117 19.94 -13.78 2.15
CA LYS A 117 19.20 -15.03 2.25
C LYS A 117 17.71 -14.74 2.01
N VAL A 118 17.11 -15.52 1.13
CA VAL A 118 15.68 -15.45 0.79
C VAL A 118 15.08 -16.82 1.05
N ASP A 119 14.05 -16.89 1.87
CA ASP A 119 13.39 -18.14 2.28
C ASP A 119 14.42 -19.19 2.77
N ASP A 120 14.27 -20.44 2.32
CA ASP A 120 15.18 -21.55 2.61
C ASP A 120 16.39 -21.60 1.66
N GLN A 121 16.61 -20.58 0.83
CA GLN A 121 17.79 -20.53 -0.03
C GLN A 121 19.08 -20.41 0.80
N LYS A 122 20.20 -20.89 0.23
CA LYS A 122 21.52 -20.70 0.83
C LYS A 122 21.89 -19.23 0.85
N ASN A 123 22.51 -18.79 1.95
CA ASN A 123 23.03 -17.42 2.07
C ASN A 123 24.07 -17.14 0.98
N LYS A 124 23.91 -16.02 0.26
CA LYS A 124 24.87 -15.53 -0.72
C LYS A 124 25.63 -14.36 -0.14
N THR A 125 26.95 -14.35 -0.30
CA THR A 125 27.82 -13.28 0.20
C THR A 125 28.66 -12.68 -0.91
N VAL A 126 28.83 -11.37 -0.92
CA VAL A 126 29.68 -10.65 -1.89
C VAL A 126 30.46 -9.56 -1.13
N THR A 127 31.66 -9.23 -1.62
CA THR A 127 32.47 -8.11 -1.10
C THR A 127 32.43 -6.97 -2.11
N SER A 128 32.17 -5.75 -1.62
CA SER A 128 32.15 -4.57 -2.48
C SER A 128 33.52 -4.18 -3.02
N PRO A 129 33.61 -3.58 -4.21
CA PRO A 129 34.87 -3.15 -4.81
C PRO A 129 35.50 -1.97 -4.05
N GLY A 130 36.78 -1.74 -4.31
CA GLY A 130 37.55 -0.62 -3.74
C GLY A 130 37.90 -0.80 -2.26
N ARG A 131 38.19 0.31 -1.58
CA ARG A 131 38.63 0.33 -0.16
C ARG A 131 37.62 0.98 0.79
N LEU A 132 36.59 1.62 0.26
CA LEU A 132 35.58 2.29 1.08
C LEU A 132 34.68 1.26 1.76
N VAL A 133 34.34 1.55 3.02
CA VAL A 133 33.58 0.65 3.90
C VAL A 133 32.35 1.33 4.53
N GLY A 134 32.23 2.64 4.38
CA GLY A 134 31.16 3.45 4.94
C GLY A 134 29.99 3.58 3.96
N LEU A 135 28.76 3.44 4.47
CA LEU A 135 27.53 3.79 3.76
C LEU A 135 27.00 5.12 4.33
N ASN A 136 27.10 6.20 3.59
CA ASN A 136 26.70 7.54 4.01
C ASN A 136 25.36 7.92 3.37
N VAL A 137 24.27 7.43 3.95
CA VAL A 137 22.91 7.76 3.49
C VAL A 137 22.22 8.66 4.51
N PHE A 138 21.77 9.84 4.07
CA PHE A 138 21.16 10.88 4.92
C PHE A 138 19.67 11.11 4.61
N SER A 139 19.13 10.40 3.61
CA SER A 139 17.72 10.52 3.23
C SER A 139 16.83 9.55 4.01
N GLN A 140 15.54 9.85 3.99
CA GLN A 140 14.51 8.97 4.56
C GLN A 140 14.64 7.53 4.03
N PHE A 141 14.27 6.58 4.88
CA PHE A 141 14.15 5.18 4.48
C PHE A 141 12.76 4.95 3.88
N TYR A 142 12.71 4.67 2.58
CA TYR A 142 11.46 4.45 1.86
C TYR A 142 11.16 2.96 1.72
N LEU A 143 9.90 2.58 1.91
CA LEU A 143 9.37 1.23 1.77
C LEU A 143 8.26 1.22 0.72
N GLY A 144 8.25 0.21 -0.15
CA GLY A 144 7.29 -0.05 -1.23
C GLY A 144 7.43 0.86 -2.46
N GLY A 145 7.84 2.10 -2.28
CA GLY A 145 8.01 3.06 -3.37
C GLY A 145 8.88 4.23 -2.93
N TYR A 146 8.71 5.38 -3.55
CA TYR A 146 9.41 6.60 -3.19
C TYR A 146 8.55 7.83 -3.48
N ARG A 147 8.70 8.89 -2.71
CA ARG A 147 7.84 10.09 -2.84
C ARG A 147 7.95 10.82 -4.19
N GLU A 148 9.13 10.73 -4.81
CA GLU A 148 9.63 11.65 -5.83
C GLU A 148 8.94 11.56 -7.20
N TYR A 149 8.94 12.69 -7.91
CA TYR A 149 8.43 12.85 -9.26
C TYR A 149 9.51 12.61 -10.34
N THR A 150 10.78 12.45 -9.93
CA THR A 150 11.95 12.37 -10.80
C THR A 150 12.82 11.14 -10.45
N PRO A 151 12.38 9.91 -10.80
CA PRO A 151 13.18 8.69 -10.63
C PRO A 151 14.57 8.76 -11.27
N GLU A 152 14.73 9.64 -12.25
CA GLU A 152 15.98 9.94 -12.95
C GLU A 152 17.08 10.52 -12.04
N LEU A 153 16.73 11.00 -10.84
CA LEU A 153 17.69 11.45 -9.82
C LEU A 153 18.15 10.32 -8.89
N LEU A 154 17.64 9.10 -9.06
CA LEU A 154 18.13 7.94 -8.31
C LEU A 154 19.51 7.52 -8.85
N PRO A 155 20.45 7.13 -7.96
CA PRO A 155 21.76 6.63 -8.34
C PRO A 155 21.67 5.51 -9.37
N GLU A 156 22.61 5.47 -10.32
CA GLU A 156 22.67 4.38 -11.30
C GLU A 156 22.76 3.01 -10.62
N GLY A 157 22.00 2.05 -11.13
CA GLY A 157 21.91 0.71 -10.55
C GLY A 157 20.93 0.56 -9.37
N SER A 158 20.36 1.66 -8.86
CA SER A 158 19.27 1.62 -7.87
C SER A 158 17.86 1.69 -8.47
N ARG A 159 17.77 1.80 -9.80
CA ARG A 159 16.51 2.04 -10.51
C ARG A 159 15.69 0.76 -10.66
N PHE A 160 14.50 0.79 -10.09
CA PHE A 160 13.38 -0.11 -10.34
C PHE A 160 12.27 0.72 -11.00
N THR A 161 11.64 0.18 -12.05
CA THR A 161 10.67 0.93 -12.86
C THR A 161 9.30 1.02 -12.21
N ASN A 162 9.00 0.12 -11.29
CA ASN A 162 7.73 0.04 -10.60
C ASN A 162 7.93 0.11 -9.08
N SER A 163 6.89 0.52 -8.39
CA SER A 163 6.78 0.35 -6.94
C SER A 163 6.15 -1.00 -6.61
N PHE A 164 6.41 -1.47 -5.40
CA PHE A 164 5.94 -2.76 -4.91
C PHE A 164 4.42 -2.88 -4.97
N GLN A 165 3.97 -4.05 -5.42
CA GLN A 165 2.57 -4.45 -5.42
C GLN A 165 2.41 -5.67 -4.53
N GLY A 166 1.75 -5.48 -3.39
CA GLY A 166 1.55 -6.53 -2.39
C GLY A 166 1.74 -6.02 -0.96
N CYS A 167 2.10 -6.91 -0.04
CA CYS A 167 2.32 -6.59 1.37
C CYS A 167 3.80 -6.57 1.72
N ILE A 168 4.25 -5.59 2.50
CA ILE A 168 5.57 -5.63 3.15
C ILE A 168 5.36 -5.41 4.65
N PHE A 169 5.81 -6.35 5.47
CA PHE A 169 5.55 -6.35 6.92
C PHE A 169 6.72 -6.98 7.69
N ASP A 170 6.66 -6.87 9.03
CA ASP A 170 7.71 -7.31 9.95
C ASP A 170 9.11 -6.75 9.58
N VAL A 171 9.16 -5.52 9.07
CA VAL A 171 10.42 -4.86 8.75
C VAL A 171 11.14 -4.52 10.03
N GLN A 172 12.33 -5.08 10.19
CA GLN A 172 13.19 -4.90 11.34
C GLN A 172 14.62 -4.63 10.90
N VAL A 173 15.31 -3.78 11.63
CA VAL A 173 16.70 -3.40 11.37
C VAL A 173 17.50 -3.36 12.66
N ARG A 174 18.76 -3.74 12.56
CA ARG A 174 19.79 -3.46 13.58
C ARG A 174 21.03 -2.89 12.92
N THR A 175 21.74 -2.00 13.59
CA THR A 175 22.97 -1.36 13.08
C THR A 175 24.21 -1.69 13.91
N SER A 176 24.09 -2.64 14.84
CA SER A 176 25.21 -3.29 15.53
C SER A 176 24.91 -4.76 15.80
N MET A 177 25.94 -5.61 15.83
CA MET A 177 25.80 -7.05 16.11
C MET A 177 25.25 -7.34 17.51
N ASN A 178 25.41 -6.42 18.45
CA ASN A 178 24.95 -6.57 19.84
C ASN A 178 23.62 -5.86 20.10
N GLN A 179 23.03 -5.26 19.06
CA GLN A 179 21.76 -4.55 19.16
C GLN A 179 20.61 -5.48 18.80
N GLU A 180 19.50 -5.36 19.55
CA GLU A 180 18.23 -5.97 19.18
C GLU A 180 17.68 -5.36 17.88
N PHE A 181 16.92 -6.17 17.16
CA PHE A 181 16.18 -5.73 15.98
C PHE A 181 15.05 -4.79 16.38
N LYS A 182 14.91 -3.69 15.66
CA LYS A 182 13.87 -2.68 15.88
C LYS A 182 13.14 -2.36 14.59
N SER A 183 11.88 -1.95 14.69
CA SER A 183 11.17 -1.42 13.53
C SER A 183 11.75 -0.07 13.09
N PRO A 184 11.81 0.22 11.78
CA PRO A 184 12.21 1.54 11.30
C PRO A 184 11.30 2.65 11.84
N GLY A 185 11.84 3.87 11.94
CA GLY A 185 11.09 5.04 12.38
C GLY A 185 11.51 5.59 13.73
N THR A 186 11.17 6.86 13.96
CA THR A 186 11.35 7.57 15.23
C THR A 186 10.13 8.46 15.43
N PRO A 187 9.11 8.01 16.21
CA PRO A 187 9.07 6.81 17.06
C PRO A 187 9.15 5.46 16.30
N GLU A 188 9.64 4.42 16.96
CA GLU A 188 9.77 3.07 16.39
C GLU A 188 8.44 2.58 15.80
N GLY A 189 8.48 2.04 14.58
CA GLY A 189 7.31 1.53 13.86
C GLY A 189 6.43 2.61 13.21
N HIS A 190 6.76 3.90 13.36
CA HIS A 190 5.95 4.99 12.84
C HIS A 190 6.63 5.64 11.61
N PRO A 191 6.00 5.58 10.42
CA PRO A 191 6.48 6.33 9.26
C PRO A 191 6.19 7.82 9.42
N ASN A 192 7.06 8.67 8.86
CA ASN A 192 6.87 10.12 8.84
C ASN A 192 5.77 10.54 7.85
N SER A 193 5.56 9.76 6.79
CA SER A 193 4.53 10.01 5.77
C SER A 193 4.30 8.76 4.92
N GLY A 194 3.21 8.73 4.16
CA GLY A 194 2.94 7.70 3.16
C GLY A 194 1.92 8.14 2.11
N ARG A 195 1.82 7.36 1.03
CA ARG A 195 0.85 7.56 -0.07
C ARG A 195 0.32 6.20 -0.52
N SER A 196 -0.99 6.10 -0.68
CA SER A 196 -1.67 4.91 -1.24
C SER A 196 -1.26 3.59 -0.56
N VAL A 197 -1.18 3.60 0.78
CA VAL A 197 -0.87 2.43 1.60
C VAL A 197 -2.12 1.99 2.33
N GLY A 198 -2.50 0.73 2.13
CA GLY A 198 -3.61 0.07 2.82
C GLY A 198 -3.12 -0.93 3.86
N GLN A 199 -4.01 -1.84 4.25
CA GLN A 199 -3.75 -2.92 5.19
C GLN A 199 -3.98 -4.26 4.49
N CYS A 200 -3.02 -5.17 4.60
CA CYS A 200 -3.15 -6.52 4.07
C CYS A 200 -4.04 -7.38 4.96
N LYS A 201 -4.75 -8.33 4.34
CA LYS A 201 -5.61 -9.34 4.97
C LYS A 201 -6.85 -8.80 5.70
N ASP A 202 -6.94 -7.50 5.95
CA ASP A 202 -8.16 -6.85 6.43
C ASP A 202 -8.88 -6.20 5.25
N SER A 203 -9.96 -6.85 4.82
CA SER A 203 -11.00 -6.20 4.02
C SER A 203 -11.49 -4.95 4.75
N PRO A 204 -11.68 -3.79 4.10
CA PRO A 204 -12.40 -2.67 4.69
C PRO A 204 -13.78 -3.05 5.25
N CYS A 205 -14.42 -4.11 4.70
CA CYS A 205 -15.66 -4.69 5.23
C CYS A 205 -15.51 -5.39 6.58
N SER A 206 -14.29 -5.68 7.04
CA SER A 206 -14.06 -6.10 8.43
C SER A 206 -14.34 -4.97 9.42
N LEU A 207 -14.13 -3.71 9.00
CA LEU A 207 -14.35 -2.51 9.80
C LEU A 207 -15.77 -1.95 9.61
N ILE A 208 -16.38 -2.17 8.43
CA ILE A 208 -17.71 -1.65 8.10
C ILE A 208 -18.77 -2.75 8.27
N LYS A 209 -19.70 -2.52 9.20
CA LYS A 209 -20.84 -3.41 9.43
C LYS A 209 -22.13 -2.82 8.85
N CYS A 210 -22.54 -3.34 7.70
CA CYS A 210 -23.85 -3.06 7.13
C CYS A 210 -24.96 -3.72 7.98
N ARG A 211 -26.05 -2.99 8.23
CA ARG A 211 -27.19 -3.49 9.01
C ARG A 211 -28.30 -4.00 8.10
N ASN A 212 -29.33 -4.61 8.71
CA ASN A 212 -30.55 -5.04 8.04
C ASN A 212 -30.35 -5.90 6.79
N GLY A 213 -29.37 -6.80 6.84
CA GLY A 213 -29.05 -7.72 5.74
C GLY A 213 -28.28 -7.09 4.58
N GLY A 214 -27.89 -5.82 4.67
CA GLY A 214 -27.01 -5.18 3.69
C GLY A 214 -25.66 -5.88 3.59
N LYS A 215 -25.09 -5.88 2.38
CA LYS A 215 -23.79 -6.51 2.09
C LYS A 215 -22.73 -5.44 1.92
N CYS A 216 -21.60 -5.60 2.61
CA CYS A 216 -20.47 -4.71 2.37
C CYS A 216 -19.79 -5.07 1.05
N ILE A 217 -19.57 -4.07 0.20
CA ILE A 217 -18.95 -4.19 -1.11
C ILE A 217 -17.67 -3.37 -1.14
N GLU A 218 -16.57 -4.03 -1.51
CA GLU A 218 -15.32 -3.38 -1.85
C GLU A 218 -15.29 -3.06 -3.34
N SER A 219 -15.04 -1.80 -3.69
CA SER A 219 -14.95 -1.32 -5.06
C SER A 219 -13.71 -0.44 -5.21
N GLY A 220 -12.60 -1.05 -5.63
CA GLY A 220 -11.31 -0.38 -5.78
C GLY A 220 -10.78 0.14 -4.44
N SER A 221 -10.59 1.46 -4.32
CA SER A 221 -10.18 2.14 -3.09
C SER A 221 -11.35 2.56 -2.20
N THR A 222 -12.59 2.24 -2.58
CA THR A 222 -13.82 2.61 -1.86
C THR A 222 -14.54 1.40 -1.31
N VAL A 223 -15.30 1.60 -0.24
CA VAL A 223 -16.12 0.59 0.40
C VAL A 223 -17.48 1.19 0.73
N TYR A 224 -18.55 0.46 0.45
CA TYR A 224 -19.92 0.89 0.73
C TYR A 224 -20.82 -0.29 1.08
N CYS A 225 -21.96 0.01 1.70
CA CYS A 225 -22.99 -0.99 1.96
C CYS A 225 -23.99 -1.01 0.81
N ASP A 226 -24.13 -2.18 0.19
CA ASP A 226 -25.23 -2.49 -0.72
C ASP A 226 -26.45 -2.90 0.12
N CYS A 227 -27.47 -2.06 0.12
CA CYS A 227 -28.64 -2.22 0.99
C CYS A 227 -29.72 -3.05 0.32
N LEU A 228 -30.35 -3.94 1.10
CA LEU A 228 -31.55 -4.65 0.65
C LEU A 228 -32.72 -3.69 0.46
N THR A 229 -33.67 -4.07 -0.40
CA THR A 229 -34.90 -3.31 -0.66
C THR A 229 -35.57 -2.87 0.64
N GLY A 230 -35.93 -1.58 0.69
CA GLY A 230 -36.53 -0.94 1.88
C GLY A 230 -35.52 -0.31 2.85
N TRP A 231 -34.20 -0.50 2.65
CA TRP A 231 -33.15 0.13 3.46
C TRP A 231 -32.24 1.02 2.63
N LYS A 232 -31.72 2.08 3.27
CA LYS A 232 -30.77 3.03 2.67
C LYS A 232 -29.79 3.60 3.70
N GLY A 233 -28.96 4.52 3.22
CA GLY A 233 -27.94 5.19 4.01
C GLY A 233 -26.61 4.42 4.03
N ALA A 234 -25.55 5.05 4.52
CA ALA A 234 -24.19 4.53 4.42
C ALA A 234 -23.97 3.15 5.08
N PHE A 235 -24.82 2.79 6.05
CA PHE A 235 -24.76 1.51 6.78
C PHE A 235 -26.07 0.71 6.74
N CYS A 236 -27.00 1.05 5.83
CA CYS A 236 -28.31 0.41 5.71
C CYS A 236 -29.15 0.45 7.01
N THR A 237 -29.07 1.55 7.75
CA THR A 237 -29.79 1.76 9.02
C THR A 237 -31.06 2.58 8.88
N GLU A 238 -31.24 3.23 7.74
CA GLU A 238 -32.39 4.09 7.47
C GLU A 238 -33.39 3.35 6.58
N THR A 239 -34.68 3.54 6.82
CA THR A 239 -35.74 2.99 5.96
C THR A 239 -35.94 3.88 4.75
N VAL A 240 -36.16 3.26 3.59
CA VAL A 240 -36.63 3.97 2.40
C VAL A 240 -38.05 4.45 2.64
N SER A 241 -38.29 5.74 2.45
CA SER A 241 -39.61 6.37 2.56
C SER A 241 -40.46 6.05 1.33
N ILE A 242 -41.77 5.93 1.49
CA ILE A 242 -42.72 5.67 0.40
C ILE A 242 -42.70 6.71 -0.72
N CYS A 243 -42.22 7.92 -0.42
CA CYS A 243 -42.07 8.99 -1.40
C CYS A 243 -40.71 9.00 -2.11
N GLU A 244 -39.82 8.07 -1.77
CA GLU A 244 -38.53 7.94 -2.43
C GLU A 244 -38.62 7.06 -3.68
N PRO A 245 -37.83 7.37 -4.73
CA PRO A 245 -37.84 6.60 -5.98
C PRO A 245 -37.52 5.11 -5.81
N GLU A 246 -36.72 4.76 -4.79
CA GLU A 246 -36.27 3.41 -4.50
C GLU A 246 -37.30 2.57 -3.74
N HIS A 247 -38.44 3.16 -3.33
CA HIS A 247 -39.47 2.43 -2.62
C HIS A 247 -40.24 1.48 -3.54
N ASP A 248 -40.53 0.27 -3.05
CA ASP A 248 -41.29 -0.75 -3.75
C ASP A 248 -42.50 -1.19 -2.91
N PRO A 249 -43.75 -0.98 -3.38
CA PRO A 249 -44.12 -0.36 -4.66
C PRO A 249 -43.91 1.17 -4.67
N PRO A 250 -43.68 1.80 -5.83
CA PRO A 250 -43.51 3.25 -5.92
C PRO A 250 -44.82 3.99 -5.62
N HIS A 251 -44.72 5.26 -5.19
CA HIS A 251 -45.89 6.10 -4.97
C HIS A 251 -46.67 6.35 -6.27
N LEU A 252 -47.99 6.51 -6.15
CA LEU A 252 -48.90 6.64 -7.29
C LEU A 252 -49.18 8.09 -7.73
N CYS A 253 -48.62 9.10 -7.05
CA CYS A 253 -48.81 10.51 -7.42
C CYS A 253 -48.50 10.75 -8.91
N LYS A 254 -49.44 11.35 -9.64
CA LYS A 254 -49.26 11.68 -11.06
C LYS A 254 -48.21 12.76 -11.27
N GLN A 255 -47.77 12.90 -12.52
CA GLN A 255 -46.70 13.81 -12.90
C GLN A 255 -47.01 15.25 -12.46
N GLY A 256 -46.06 15.87 -11.75
CA GLY A 256 -46.22 17.21 -11.17
C GLY A 256 -46.86 17.22 -9.77
N GLY A 257 -47.34 16.09 -9.26
CA GLY A 257 -47.76 15.93 -7.88
C GLY A 257 -46.59 15.67 -6.93
N THR A 258 -46.59 16.30 -5.76
CA THR A 258 -45.55 16.11 -4.74
C THR A 258 -46.01 15.07 -3.72
N CYS A 259 -45.28 13.96 -3.62
CA CYS A 259 -45.52 12.95 -2.58
C CYS A 259 -45.09 13.48 -1.21
N VAL A 260 -45.94 13.31 -0.20
CA VAL A 260 -45.66 13.67 1.19
C VAL A 260 -45.87 12.43 2.08
N PRO A 261 -44.82 11.93 2.75
CA PRO A 261 -44.95 10.74 3.60
C PRO A 261 -45.74 11.06 4.87
N LEU A 262 -46.54 10.10 5.32
CA LEU A 262 -47.36 10.15 6.53
C LEU A 262 -47.04 8.94 7.42
N PRO A 263 -47.40 8.96 8.73
CA PRO A 263 -47.20 7.79 9.61
C PRO A 263 -47.83 6.50 9.06
N ASP A 264 -49.00 6.62 8.42
CA ASP A 264 -49.74 5.53 7.80
C ASP A 264 -49.85 5.75 6.28
N GLY A 265 -48.71 5.76 5.57
CA GLY A 265 -48.66 5.83 4.10
C GLY A 265 -48.18 7.17 3.55
N TYR A 266 -48.91 7.75 2.61
CA TYR A 266 -48.56 9.02 1.97
C TYR A 266 -49.78 9.77 1.42
N THR A 267 -49.59 11.04 1.10
CA THR A 267 -50.55 11.86 0.34
C THR A 267 -49.86 12.54 -0.84
N CYS A 268 -50.64 12.94 -1.84
CA CYS A 268 -50.15 13.68 -3.01
C CYS A 268 -50.64 15.12 -2.96
N HIS A 269 -49.73 16.08 -2.98
CA HIS A 269 -50.06 17.48 -3.18
C HIS A 269 -50.19 17.75 -4.68
N CYS A 270 -51.42 17.99 -5.13
CA CYS A 270 -51.74 18.14 -6.53
C CYS A 270 -51.45 19.54 -7.07
N PRO A 271 -50.87 19.65 -8.29
CA PRO A 271 -50.73 20.94 -8.95
C PRO A 271 -52.11 21.52 -9.29
N LEU A 272 -52.15 22.84 -9.49
CA LEU A 272 -53.37 23.56 -9.85
C LEU A 272 -54.03 22.94 -11.09
N GLY A 273 -55.34 22.73 -11.02
CA GLY A 273 -56.12 22.10 -12.08
C GLY A 273 -56.16 20.58 -12.02
N THR A 274 -55.59 19.93 -10.99
CA THR A 274 -55.73 18.49 -10.77
C THR A 274 -56.25 18.17 -9.38
N THR A 275 -56.98 17.06 -9.23
CA THR A 275 -57.60 16.59 -7.99
C THR A 275 -57.59 15.04 -7.95
N GLY A 276 -58.13 14.46 -6.87
CA GLY A 276 -58.09 13.02 -6.63
C GLY A 276 -56.98 12.62 -5.67
N THR A 277 -56.99 11.35 -5.23
CA THR A 277 -56.06 10.86 -4.20
C THR A 277 -54.61 10.84 -4.69
N TYR A 278 -54.44 10.63 -5.99
CA TYR A 278 -53.15 10.55 -6.66
C TYR A 278 -52.97 11.63 -7.73
N CYS A 279 -53.81 12.68 -7.72
CA CYS A 279 -53.84 13.73 -8.74
C CYS A 279 -54.22 13.21 -10.14
N GLU A 280 -55.09 12.21 -10.19
CA GLU A 280 -55.52 11.53 -11.41
C GLU A 280 -56.70 12.19 -12.14
N GLN A 281 -57.36 13.17 -11.52
CA GLN A 281 -58.53 13.87 -12.04
C GLN A 281 -58.14 15.29 -12.46
N GLY A 282 -58.64 15.77 -13.60
CA GLY A 282 -58.37 17.11 -14.14
C GLY A 282 -59.61 17.74 -14.74
#